data_AF-A0A935CQD1-F1
#
_entry.id   AF-A0A935CQD1-F1
#
_cell.length_a   1.000
_cell.length_b   1.000
_cell.length_c   1.000
_cell.angle_alpha   90.00
_cell.angle_beta   90.00
_cell.angle_gamma   90.00
#
_symmetry.space_group_name_H-M   'P 1'
#
loop_
_entity.id
_entity.type
_entity.pdbx_description
1 polymer ?
#
loop_
_entity_poly.entity_id
_entity_poly.type
_entity_poly.pdbx_seq_one_letter_code
_entity_poly.pdbx_strand_id
1 'polypeptide(L)'
;MNTRRLLALTLIFGLLASTAAAAPLAGPCVPGAAYNAACDANQDGQITVTDIQLTAGHWNQNGVFVSDNNHNHLGQTWTGSNNPLTIQGAFGAPSYAVMTLNNSVGHGLAINSVAIDGIYVGSAGYYGMVVNAAGQDGVYVGAAGSPSSAVASASSNGFEVAGAQGDGLYVGRTDRHGVNVTSAGEYGFYVGSAFLTGLYVNSAGSSGVVVHQANVGFVAATNVNTGAWLSTNNDAVYVAHAGNDGIDVYDAAYNGINAYGAQYAGYFSGNINVTGNCVGCLQANFAVNAGDRPLQPGDVVSIQTVTPTDFDTGPTLWQVVQTQSGQAVVGVVAGRAELVTDEDHRPTETGKRLVPREGAAEPGEYVTIVYSGPMQVRIAPGESAIAAGTRLTAAAGGRVRPLGTIKVQLAGDAGTADLPENAPFLGVALEAAKDGLVWVLVNPQ
;
A
#
# COMPACT_ATOMS: atom_id res chain seq x y z
N MET A 1 41.54 -104.79 32.70
CA MET A 1 41.29 -106.21 32.35
C MET A 1 40.47 -106.19 31.07
N ASN A 2 40.89 -106.63 29.88
CA ASN A 2 41.86 -107.61 29.40
C ASN A 2 42.40 -107.09 28.04
N THR A 3 43.70 -106.90 27.78
CA THR A 3 44.81 -107.86 27.53
C THR A 3 44.70 -108.75 26.28
N ARG A 4 45.73 -108.59 25.41
CA ARG A 4 46.43 -109.60 24.56
C ARG A 4 45.73 -109.99 23.24
N ARG A 5 46.38 -110.16 22.06
CA ARG A 5 47.79 -110.42 21.69
C ARG A 5 47.97 -110.37 20.14
N LEU A 6 49.14 -109.89 19.66
CA LEU A 6 50.10 -110.44 18.65
C LEU A 6 49.58 -110.97 17.29
N LEU A 7 50.05 -110.59 16.08
CA LEU A 7 51.41 -110.64 15.46
C LEU A 7 51.42 -109.70 14.21
N ALA A 8 52.30 -108.70 14.07
CA ALA A 8 53.63 -108.70 13.43
C ALA A 8 53.66 -108.80 11.87
N LEU A 9 53.92 -107.67 11.19
CA LEU A 9 54.98 -107.59 10.17
C LEU A 9 55.40 -106.13 9.93
N THR A 10 56.70 -105.91 10.07
CA THR A 10 57.43 -104.63 10.08
C THR A 10 57.88 -104.26 8.66
N LEU A 11 57.64 -103.04 8.17
CA LEU A 11 58.50 -102.44 7.13
C LEU A 11 58.48 -100.89 7.16
N ILE A 12 59.55 -100.35 7.75
CA ILE A 12 60.33 -99.14 7.39
C ILE A 12 59.60 -97.78 7.28
N PHE A 13 59.96 -96.92 8.24
CA PHE A 13 59.74 -95.48 8.33
C PHE A 13 60.44 -94.69 7.22
N GLY A 14 59.78 -93.64 6.72
CA GLY A 14 60.36 -92.57 5.92
C GLY A 14 59.45 -91.33 5.94
N LEU A 15 59.49 -90.56 7.02
CA LEU A 15 58.89 -89.23 7.12
C LEU A 15 59.72 -88.24 6.28
N LEU A 16 59.10 -87.56 5.32
CA LEU A 16 59.53 -86.26 4.82
C LEU A 16 58.29 -85.36 4.72
N ALA A 17 58.14 -84.46 5.69
CA ALA A 17 57.26 -83.31 5.59
C ALA A 17 57.88 -82.33 4.60
N SER A 18 57.22 -82.09 3.46
CA SER A 18 57.57 -80.99 2.56
C SER A 18 56.87 -79.72 3.04
N THR A 19 57.66 -78.77 3.52
CA THR A 19 57.24 -77.38 3.66
C THR A 19 56.95 -76.85 2.25
N ALA A 20 55.68 -76.52 1.96
CA ALA A 20 55.32 -75.81 0.73
C ALA A 20 55.99 -74.43 0.76
N ALA A 21 56.99 -74.24 -0.09
CA ALA A 21 57.58 -72.92 -0.33
C ALA A 21 56.49 -72.00 -0.87
N ALA A 22 56.36 -70.81 -0.27
CA ALA A 22 55.51 -69.76 -0.81
C ALA A 22 55.88 -69.52 -2.29
N ALA A 23 54.87 -69.53 -3.16
CA ALA A 23 55.06 -69.19 -4.55
C ALA A 23 55.76 -67.81 -4.63
N PRO A 24 56.79 -67.65 -5.47
CA PRO A 24 57.44 -66.37 -5.62
C PRO A 24 56.37 -65.35 -6.04
N LEU A 25 56.24 -64.27 -5.27
CA LEU A 25 55.51 -63.09 -5.68
C LEU A 25 56.12 -62.66 -7.01
N ALA A 26 55.40 -62.91 -8.11
CA ALA A 26 55.77 -62.39 -9.40
C ALA A 26 55.86 -60.86 -9.24
N GLY A 27 57.02 -60.28 -9.55
CA GLY A 27 57.16 -58.84 -9.61
C GLY A 27 56.12 -58.23 -10.56
N PRO A 28 55.81 -56.94 -10.42
CA PRO A 28 54.74 -56.30 -11.19
C PRO A 28 54.93 -56.54 -12.69
N CYS A 29 53.93 -57.15 -13.32
CA CYS A 29 53.90 -57.33 -14.77
C CYS A 29 53.72 -55.96 -15.43
N VAL A 30 54.65 -55.56 -16.30
CA VAL A 30 54.62 -54.27 -17.02
C VAL A 30 54.46 -54.54 -18.52
N PRO A 31 53.54 -53.86 -19.22
CA PRO A 31 53.43 -53.97 -20.68
C PRO A 31 54.77 -53.69 -21.36
N GLY A 32 55.20 -54.57 -22.28
CA GLY A 32 56.45 -54.43 -23.02
C GLY A 32 57.72 -54.90 -22.28
N ALA A 33 57.61 -55.43 -21.06
CA ALA A 33 58.73 -56.12 -20.40
C ALA A 33 59.09 -57.43 -21.13
N ALA A 34 60.26 -57.98 -20.80
CA ALA A 34 60.64 -59.32 -21.25
C ALA A 34 59.57 -60.34 -20.84
N TYR A 35 59.18 -61.21 -21.77
CA TYR A 35 58.11 -62.18 -21.59
C TYR A 35 58.33 -63.02 -20.33
N ASN A 36 57.32 -63.06 -19.47
CA ASN A 36 57.24 -63.89 -18.28
C ASN A 36 55.94 -64.68 -18.35
N ALA A 37 56.02 -66.01 -18.41
CA ALA A 37 54.84 -66.88 -18.51
C ALA A 37 53.87 -66.74 -17.32
N ALA A 38 54.32 -66.20 -16.19
CA ALA A 38 53.44 -65.87 -15.06
C ALA A 38 52.59 -64.60 -15.28
N CYS A 39 52.89 -63.80 -16.32
CA CYS A 39 52.24 -62.54 -16.67
C CYS A 39 51.40 -62.62 -17.96
N ASP A 40 51.40 -63.75 -18.65
CA ASP A 40 50.62 -64.03 -19.87
C ASP A 40 49.42 -64.91 -19.48
N ALA A 41 48.38 -64.26 -18.95
CA ALA A 41 47.25 -64.96 -18.33
C ALA A 41 46.38 -65.71 -19.35
N ASN A 42 46.33 -65.24 -20.61
CA ASN A 42 45.57 -65.90 -21.66
C ASN A 42 46.42 -66.89 -22.51
N GLN A 43 47.73 -66.96 -22.27
CA GLN A 43 48.70 -67.83 -22.94
C GLN A 43 48.83 -67.58 -24.46
N ASP A 44 48.66 -66.34 -24.90
CA ASP A 44 48.78 -65.98 -26.32
C ASP A 44 50.22 -65.61 -26.76
N GLY A 45 51.16 -65.63 -25.82
CA GLY A 45 52.57 -65.32 -26.07
C GLY A 45 52.88 -63.82 -26.05
N GLN A 46 51.92 -62.96 -25.69
CA GLN A 46 52.12 -61.53 -25.49
C GLN A 46 51.74 -61.13 -24.06
N ILE A 47 52.39 -60.09 -23.52
CA ILE A 47 51.94 -59.45 -22.27
C ILE A 47 51.24 -58.17 -22.66
N THR A 48 49.92 -58.25 -22.74
CA THR A 48 49.03 -57.12 -23.07
C THR A 48 48.31 -56.59 -21.83
N VAL A 49 47.59 -55.47 -21.98
CA VAL A 49 46.69 -54.99 -20.93
C VAL A 49 45.62 -56.03 -20.57
N THR A 50 45.21 -56.87 -21.54
CA THR A 50 44.26 -57.96 -21.32
C THR A 50 44.80 -58.98 -20.32
N ASP A 51 46.09 -59.30 -20.40
CA ASP A 51 46.74 -60.25 -19.49
C ASP A 51 46.87 -59.70 -18.08
N ILE A 52 47.14 -58.41 -17.96
CA ILE A 52 47.20 -57.72 -16.67
C ILE A 52 45.80 -57.66 -16.04
N GLN A 53 44.76 -57.37 -16.83
CA GLN A 53 43.37 -57.37 -16.35
C GLN A 53 42.89 -58.77 -15.95
N LEU A 54 43.22 -59.79 -16.73
CA LEU A 54 42.93 -61.20 -16.41
C LEU A 54 43.67 -61.64 -15.14
N THR A 55 44.95 -61.27 -14.99
CA THR A 55 45.74 -61.58 -13.78
C THR A 55 45.16 -60.87 -12.54
N ALA A 56 44.74 -59.60 -12.66
CA ALA A 56 44.13 -58.85 -11.57
C ALA A 56 42.74 -59.40 -11.16
N GLY A 57 41.97 -59.97 -12.10
CA GLY A 57 40.70 -60.63 -11.79
C GLY A 57 40.87 -62.04 -11.20
N HIS A 58 41.94 -62.75 -11.56
CA HIS A 58 42.19 -64.13 -11.15
C HIS A 58 42.86 -64.25 -9.77
N TRP A 59 43.55 -63.20 -9.33
CA TRP A 59 44.14 -63.10 -8.01
C TRP A 59 43.33 -62.08 -7.23
N ASN A 60 42.56 -62.53 -6.25
CA ASN A 60 41.75 -61.72 -5.34
C ASN A 60 42.63 -60.78 -4.48
N GLN A 61 43.42 -59.90 -5.12
CA GLN A 61 44.45 -59.08 -4.49
C GLN A 61 43.79 -57.84 -3.92
N ASN A 62 43.89 -57.70 -2.60
CA ASN A 62 43.70 -56.46 -1.85
C ASN A 62 44.82 -55.44 -2.16
N GLY A 63 45.05 -55.15 -3.43
CA GLY A 63 45.95 -54.09 -3.90
C GLY A 63 45.18 -52.80 -4.08
N VAL A 64 45.71 -51.68 -3.56
CA VAL A 64 45.20 -50.35 -3.88
C VAL A 64 45.39 -50.13 -5.37
N PHE A 65 44.30 -50.12 -6.13
CA PHE A 65 44.32 -49.72 -7.53
C PHE A 65 44.74 -48.25 -7.59
N VAL A 66 46.02 -47.99 -7.84
CA VAL A 66 46.48 -46.65 -8.21
C VAL A 66 46.08 -46.49 -9.67
N SER A 67 44.88 -45.93 -9.89
CA SER A 67 44.48 -45.50 -11.22
C SER A 67 45.62 -44.67 -11.82
N ASP A 68 45.95 -44.90 -13.09
CA ASP A 68 46.93 -44.11 -13.85
C ASP A 68 46.51 -42.63 -14.04
N ASN A 69 45.41 -42.20 -13.39
CA ASN A 69 44.80 -40.89 -13.48
C ASN A 69 44.51 -40.45 -14.93
N ASN A 70 44.46 -41.39 -15.88
CA ASN A 70 44.37 -41.08 -17.31
C ASN A 70 43.43 -42.03 -18.06
N HIS A 71 42.24 -42.27 -17.51
CA HIS A 71 41.15 -42.88 -18.28
C HIS A 71 39.96 -41.91 -18.40
N ASN A 72 39.21 -42.02 -19.49
CA ASN A 72 37.93 -41.35 -19.69
C ASN A 72 36.82 -42.38 -19.87
N HIS A 73 35.58 -41.97 -19.64
CA HIS A 73 34.39 -42.81 -19.78
C HIS A 73 33.59 -42.49 -21.05
N LEU A 74 34.26 -42.05 -22.11
CA LEU A 74 33.58 -41.65 -23.36
C LEU A 74 32.81 -42.83 -23.97
N GLY A 75 31.58 -42.58 -24.41
CA GLY A 75 30.72 -43.58 -25.06
C GLY A 75 30.14 -44.65 -24.13
N GLN A 76 30.36 -44.55 -22.82
CA GLN A 76 29.81 -45.49 -21.85
C GLN A 76 28.44 -45.03 -21.35
N THR A 77 27.47 -45.95 -21.34
CA THR A 77 26.18 -45.75 -20.68
C THR A 77 26.25 -46.36 -19.28
N TRP A 78 25.98 -45.54 -18.27
CA TRP A 78 25.93 -46.00 -16.88
C TRP A 78 24.48 -46.33 -16.54
N THR A 79 24.15 -47.61 -16.45
CA THR A 79 22.83 -48.07 -16.00
C THR A 79 22.95 -48.62 -14.58
N GLY A 80 22.12 -48.10 -13.67
CA GLY A 80 22.03 -48.59 -12.30
C GLY A 80 20.57 -48.84 -11.95
N SER A 81 20.29 -49.95 -11.26
CA SER A 81 19.05 -50.13 -10.52
C SER A 81 19.41 -50.19 -9.03
N ASN A 82 18.70 -49.45 -8.20
CA ASN A 82 18.79 -49.48 -6.73
C ASN A 82 20.03 -48.85 -6.06
N ASN A 83 21.03 -48.36 -6.79
CA ASN A 83 22.16 -47.61 -6.21
C ASN A 83 22.39 -46.28 -6.95
N PRO A 84 22.51 -45.14 -6.26
CA PRO A 84 22.76 -43.85 -6.90
C PRO A 84 24.20 -43.75 -7.42
N LEU A 85 24.38 -43.15 -8.60
CA LEU A 85 25.69 -42.64 -8.98
C LEU A 85 26.08 -41.54 -7.99
N THR A 86 27.09 -41.80 -7.17
CA THR A 86 27.56 -40.86 -6.15
C THR A 86 28.92 -40.32 -6.54
N ILE A 87 29.02 -39.03 -6.81
CA ILE A 87 30.28 -38.32 -7.01
C ILE A 87 30.58 -37.54 -5.72
N GLN A 88 31.63 -37.94 -5.01
CA GLN A 88 32.01 -37.36 -3.71
C GLN A 88 33.53 -37.30 -3.56
N GLY A 89 34.04 -36.34 -2.80
CA GLY A 89 35.48 -36.16 -2.56
C GLY A 89 35.82 -34.80 -1.97
N ALA A 90 37.04 -34.64 -1.45
CA ALA A 90 37.58 -33.33 -1.10
C ALA A 90 38.22 -32.72 -2.36
N PHE A 91 37.50 -31.80 -3.01
CA PHE A 91 37.99 -31.12 -4.21
C PHE A 91 38.86 -29.94 -3.77
N GLY A 92 40.17 -30.03 -4.05
CA GLY A 92 41.15 -29.04 -3.62
C GLY A 92 41.01 -27.71 -4.37
N ALA A 93 41.24 -26.60 -3.67
CA ALA A 93 41.38 -25.29 -4.29
C ALA A 93 42.52 -25.30 -5.34
N PRO A 94 42.40 -24.56 -6.46
CA PRO A 94 41.38 -23.56 -6.76
C PRO A 94 40.18 -24.06 -7.58
N SER A 95 40.05 -25.37 -7.83
CA SER A 95 39.02 -25.93 -8.72
C SER A 95 37.82 -26.44 -7.93
N TYR A 96 36.72 -25.69 -7.97
CA TYR A 96 35.54 -25.87 -7.10
C TYR A 96 34.43 -26.77 -7.66
N ALA A 97 34.50 -27.23 -8.91
CA ALA A 97 33.42 -28.01 -9.51
C ALA A 97 33.63 -29.53 -9.36
N VAL A 98 32.87 -30.15 -8.47
CA VAL A 98 32.75 -31.61 -8.30
C VAL A 98 32.36 -32.32 -9.60
N MET A 99 31.63 -31.60 -10.46
CA MET A 99 31.10 -32.09 -11.72
C MET A 99 31.03 -30.92 -12.71
N THR A 100 31.63 -31.09 -13.89
CA THR A 100 31.50 -30.13 -15.00
C THR A 100 30.84 -30.84 -16.17
N LEU A 101 29.66 -30.36 -16.56
CA LEU A 101 28.92 -30.81 -17.72
C LEU A 101 29.04 -29.74 -18.80
N ASN A 102 29.77 -30.03 -19.87
CA ASN A 102 29.97 -29.11 -20.98
C ASN A 102 29.66 -29.82 -22.30
N ASN A 103 28.89 -29.16 -23.15
CA ASN A 103 28.54 -29.64 -24.47
C ASN A 103 28.45 -28.44 -25.43
N SER A 104 28.95 -28.58 -26.66
CA SER A 104 28.89 -27.52 -27.67
C SER A 104 27.51 -27.42 -28.35
N VAL A 105 26.71 -28.49 -28.31
CA VAL A 105 25.35 -28.54 -28.88
C VAL A 105 24.44 -29.43 -28.03
N GLY A 106 23.24 -28.97 -27.71
CA GLY A 106 22.25 -29.72 -26.94
C GLY A 106 22.33 -29.45 -25.43
N HIS A 107 21.78 -30.36 -24.63
CA HIS A 107 21.71 -30.17 -23.17
C HIS A 107 22.99 -30.64 -22.49
N GLY A 108 23.50 -29.86 -21.53
CA GLY A 108 24.55 -30.30 -20.61
C GLY A 108 24.04 -31.34 -19.60
N LEU A 109 22.82 -31.15 -19.10
CA LEU A 109 22.08 -32.08 -18.25
C LEU A 109 20.63 -32.15 -18.74
N ALA A 110 20.11 -33.36 -18.99
CA ALA A 110 18.71 -33.60 -19.35
C ALA A 110 18.08 -34.60 -18.37
N ILE A 111 16.97 -34.22 -17.76
CA ILE A 111 16.22 -35.04 -16.81
C ILE A 111 14.80 -35.18 -17.35
N ASN A 112 14.50 -36.34 -17.93
CA ASN A 112 13.24 -36.54 -18.66
C ASN A 112 12.06 -36.91 -17.75
N SER A 113 12.32 -37.56 -16.61
CA SER A 113 11.29 -37.94 -15.65
C SER A 113 11.92 -38.21 -14.29
N VAL A 114 11.30 -37.67 -13.25
CA VAL A 114 11.65 -37.88 -11.84
C VAL A 114 10.36 -37.95 -11.03
N ALA A 115 10.38 -38.69 -9.93
CA ALA A 115 9.21 -38.85 -9.08
C ALA A 115 8.99 -37.69 -8.10
N ILE A 116 10.07 -36.95 -7.76
CA ILE A 116 10.06 -35.89 -6.75
C ILE A 116 10.80 -34.67 -7.30
N ASP A 117 12.11 -34.57 -7.07
CA ASP A 117 12.94 -33.44 -7.49
C ASP A 117 13.82 -33.80 -8.68
N GLY A 118 13.85 -32.93 -9.69
CA GLY A 118 14.83 -33.04 -10.78
C GLY A 118 16.22 -32.67 -10.29
N ILE A 119 16.31 -31.49 -9.67
CA ILE A 119 17.53 -30.95 -9.07
C ILE A 119 17.16 -30.46 -7.68
N TYR A 120 17.80 -31.01 -6.64
CA TYR A 120 17.65 -30.58 -5.25
C TYR A 120 18.97 -29.99 -4.75
N VAL A 121 18.94 -28.74 -4.28
CA VAL A 121 20.08 -28.07 -3.65
C VAL A 121 19.78 -27.88 -2.17
N GLY A 122 20.32 -28.76 -1.32
CA GLY A 122 20.00 -28.75 0.12
C GLY A 122 20.62 -27.59 0.90
N SER A 123 21.81 -27.15 0.52
CA SER A 123 22.45 -25.94 1.06
C SER A 123 23.48 -25.44 0.07
N ALA A 124 23.59 -24.13 -0.05
CA ALA A 124 24.64 -23.47 -0.79
C ALA A 124 25.25 -22.36 0.07
N GLY A 125 26.54 -22.08 -0.10
CA GLY A 125 27.23 -21.01 0.62
C GLY A 125 26.68 -19.64 0.22
N TYR A 126 27.11 -19.13 -0.94
CA TYR A 126 26.70 -17.82 -1.44
C TYR A 126 25.59 -17.89 -2.50
N TYR A 127 25.71 -18.82 -3.46
CA TYR A 127 24.75 -18.95 -4.56
C TYR A 127 24.27 -20.40 -4.69
N GLY A 128 22.95 -20.59 -4.72
CA GLY A 128 22.33 -21.90 -4.97
C GLY A 128 22.39 -22.31 -6.44
N MET A 129 21.87 -21.44 -7.31
CA MET A 129 21.90 -21.58 -8.78
C MET A 129 22.31 -20.25 -9.40
N VAL A 130 23.23 -20.28 -10.36
CA VAL A 130 23.67 -19.10 -11.10
C VAL A 130 23.56 -19.38 -12.59
N VAL A 131 22.88 -18.49 -13.31
CA VAL A 131 22.87 -18.45 -14.77
C VAL A 131 23.61 -17.18 -15.17
N ASN A 132 24.80 -17.32 -15.77
CA ASN A 132 25.64 -16.17 -16.13
C ASN A 132 25.14 -15.49 -17.42
N ALA A 133 24.87 -16.30 -18.45
CA ALA A 133 24.26 -15.84 -19.69
C ALA A 133 23.40 -16.95 -20.29
N ALA A 134 22.24 -16.57 -20.80
CA ALA A 134 21.36 -17.42 -21.60
C ALA A 134 21.05 -16.71 -22.92
N GLY A 135 20.97 -17.45 -24.02
CA GLY A 135 20.57 -16.90 -25.33
C GLY A 135 19.07 -16.59 -25.42
N GLN A 136 18.26 -17.28 -24.60
CA GLN A 136 16.83 -17.07 -24.42
C GLN A 136 16.58 -16.75 -22.95
N ASP A 137 15.70 -17.51 -22.29
CA ASP A 137 15.43 -17.34 -20.87
C ASP A 137 16.55 -17.91 -19.99
N GLY A 138 16.85 -17.23 -18.89
CA GLY A 138 17.75 -17.75 -17.86
C GLY A 138 17.17 -18.98 -17.18
N VAL A 139 15.91 -18.87 -16.76
CA VAL A 139 15.11 -19.97 -16.21
C VAL A 139 13.72 -19.92 -16.84
N TYR A 140 13.31 -21.02 -17.49
CA TYR A 140 11.99 -21.16 -18.12
C TYR A 140 11.21 -22.32 -17.53
N VAL A 141 9.98 -22.06 -17.12
CA VAL A 141 9.00 -23.06 -16.70
C VAL A 141 7.81 -23.01 -17.66
N GLY A 142 7.71 -24.01 -18.55
CA GLY A 142 6.64 -24.04 -19.54
C GLY A 142 5.24 -24.25 -18.94
N ALA A 143 5.14 -25.07 -17.89
CA ALA A 143 3.92 -25.21 -17.10
C ALA A 143 4.26 -25.68 -15.68
N ALA A 144 3.68 -25.02 -14.68
CA ALA A 144 3.65 -25.49 -13.30
C ALA A 144 2.25 -26.07 -12.98
N GLY A 145 2.17 -27.40 -12.83
CA GLY A 145 0.90 -28.11 -12.64
C GLY A 145 0.07 -28.21 -13.92
N SER A 146 -1.25 -28.01 -13.81
CA SER A 146 -2.19 -27.99 -14.94
C SER A 146 -2.82 -26.60 -15.10
N PRO A 147 -2.09 -25.62 -15.67
CA PRO A 147 -2.61 -24.26 -15.85
C PRO A 147 -3.77 -24.25 -16.86
N SER A 148 -4.68 -23.29 -16.71
CA SER A 148 -5.78 -23.07 -17.67
C SER A 148 -5.31 -22.52 -19.01
N SER A 149 -4.14 -21.87 -19.04
CA SER A 149 -3.45 -21.39 -20.24
C SER A 149 -1.93 -21.37 -19.98
N ALA A 150 -1.14 -21.65 -21.01
CA ALA A 150 0.31 -21.49 -20.98
C ALA A 150 0.77 -20.89 -22.31
N VAL A 151 1.32 -19.67 -22.28
CA VAL A 151 1.81 -18.98 -23.47
C VAL A 151 3.17 -18.40 -23.12
N ALA A 152 4.21 -18.90 -23.78
CA ALA A 152 5.57 -18.42 -23.58
C ALA A 152 5.77 -17.04 -24.21
N SER A 153 6.59 -16.21 -23.58
CA SER A 153 7.06 -14.96 -24.17
C SER A 153 7.98 -15.23 -25.36
N ALA A 154 8.03 -14.30 -26.29
CA ALA A 154 9.05 -14.27 -27.34
C ALA A 154 10.32 -13.50 -26.91
N SER A 155 10.30 -12.89 -25.72
CA SER A 155 11.43 -12.14 -25.16
C SER A 155 12.43 -13.07 -24.46
N SER A 156 13.68 -12.60 -24.30
CA SER A 156 14.69 -13.30 -23.49
C SER A 156 14.60 -12.83 -22.03
N ASN A 157 13.94 -13.62 -21.18
CA ASN A 157 13.64 -13.27 -19.79
C ASN A 157 14.70 -13.79 -18.80
N GLY A 158 14.87 -13.13 -17.65
CA GLY A 158 15.71 -13.70 -16.58
C GLY A 158 15.07 -14.95 -15.97
N PHE A 159 13.76 -14.90 -15.73
CA PHE A 159 12.92 -15.96 -15.18
C PHE A 159 11.53 -15.87 -15.81
N GLU A 160 11.03 -16.96 -16.38
CA GLU A 160 9.71 -17.05 -16.99
C GLU A 160 8.94 -18.28 -16.48
N VAL A 161 7.66 -18.06 -16.18
CA VAL A 161 6.67 -19.12 -15.99
C VAL A 161 5.52 -18.87 -16.95
N ALA A 162 5.46 -19.62 -18.05
CA ALA A 162 4.49 -19.41 -19.12
C ALA A 162 3.05 -19.74 -18.70
N GLY A 163 2.88 -20.62 -17.70
CA GLY A 163 1.59 -20.92 -17.08
C GLY A 163 1.75 -21.63 -15.74
N ALA A 164 0.94 -21.27 -14.75
CA ALA A 164 0.88 -21.94 -13.45
C ALA A 164 -0.58 -22.18 -13.04
N GLN A 165 -0.86 -23.36 -12.47
CA GLN A 165 -2.17 -23.65 -11.88
C GLN A 165 -2.42 -22.87 -10.59
N GLY A 166 -1.34 -22.51 -9.87
CA GLY A 166 -1.34 -21.65 -8.70
C GLY A 166 -0.45 -20.43 -8.92
N ASP A 167 0.46 -20.15 -7.98
CA ASP A 167 1.38 -19.02 -8.08
C ASP A 167 2.49 -19.28 -9.10
N GLY A 168 2.70 -18.34 -10.04
CA GLY A 168 3.89 -18.35 -10.90
C GLY A 168 5.17 -18.01 -10.13
N LEU A 169 5.05 -17.12 -9.13
CA LEU A 169 6.11 -16.79 -8.18
C LEU A 169 5.50 -16.70 -6.78
N TYR A 170 5.95 -17.56 -5.86
CA TYR A 170 5.55 -17.51 -4.45
C TYR A 170 6.77 -17.19 -3.58
N VAL A 171 6.71 -16.06 -2.87
CA VAL A 171 7.70 -15.66 -1.88
C VAL A 171 7.02 -15.62 -0.52
N GLY A 172 7.31 -16.59 0.35
CA GLY A 172 6.64 -16.76 1.64
C GLY A 172 7.02 -15.68 2.67
N ARG A 173 8.02 -15.97 3.51
CA ARG A 173 8.56 -15.00 4.47
C ARG A 173 9.89 -14.45 3.97
N THR A 174 10.04 -13.13 4.01
CA THR A 174 11.33 -12.46 3.90
C THR A 174 11.53 -11.53 5.08
N ASP A 175 12.79 -11.38 5.52
CA ASP A 175 13.12 -10.50 6.64
C ASP A 175 13.27 -9.03 6.22
N ARG A 176 13.43 -8.76 4.92
CA ARG A 176 13.62 -7.40 4.39
C ARG A 176 12.81 -7.11 3.11
N HIS A 177 13.17 -7.75 1.99
CA HIS A 177 12.52 -7.55 0.69
C HIS A 177 12.14 -8.90 0.09
N GLY A 178 10.89 -9.04 -0.36
CA GLY A 178 10.42 -10.20 -1.13
C GLY A 178 11.00 -10.21 -2.54
N VAL A 179 10.68 -9.16 -3.29
CA VAL A 179 11.23 -8.85 -4.61
C VAL A 179 11.74 -7.42 -4.56
N ASN A 180 12.97 -7.19 -5.02
CA ASN A 180 13.58 -5.86 -5.06
C ASN A 180 14.01 -5.55 -6.49
N VAL A 181 13.48 -4.47 -7.05
CA VAL A 181 13.85 -3.95 -8.36
C VAL A 181 14.50 -2.58 -8.15
N THR A 182 15.82 -2.52 -8.31
CA THR A 182 16.59 -1.29 -8.04
C THR A 182 16.55 -0.29 -9.19
N SER A 183 16.33 -0.78 -10.42
CA SER A 183 16.18 0.03 -11.62
C SER A 183 15.41 -0.77 -12.66
N ALA A 184 14.55 -0.09 -13.40
CA ALA A 184 13.87 -0.62 -14.58
C ALA A 184 13.85 0.48 -15.65
N GLY A 185 13.90 0.09 -16.92
CA GLY A 185 13.85 1.05 -18.02
C GLY A 185 12.47 1.71 -18.15
N GLU A 186 11.42 0.88 -18.19
CA GLU A 186 10.03 1.34 -18.34
C GLU A 186 9.20 1.03 -17.10
N TYR A 187 9.02 -0.26 -16.78
CA TYR A 187 8.20 -0.72 -15.67
C TYR A 187 9.01 -1.54 -14.67
N GLY A 188 8.98 -1.15 -13.40
CA GLY A 188 9.53 -1.97 -12.31
C GLY A 188 8.63 -3.17 -11.99
N PHE A 189 7.31 -2.98 -12.09
CA PHE A 189 6.29 -4.02 -11.97
C PHE A 189 5.16 -3.70 -12.95
N TYR A 190 4.80 -4.64 -13.81
CA TYR A 190 3.77 -4.46 -14.84
C TYR A 190 2.76 -5.60 -14.78
N VAL A 191 1.49 -5.25 -14.72
CA VAL A 191 0.36 -6.17 -14.84
C VAL A 191 -0.45 -5.74 -16.06
N GLY A 192 -0.30 -6.47 -17.18
CA GLY A 192 -0.99 -6.12 -18.42
C GLY A 192 -2.50 -6.37 -18.37
N SER A 193 -2.93 -7.41 -17.65
CA SER A 193 -4.33 -7.64 -17.34
C SER A 193 -4.45 -8.48 -16.06
N ALA A 194 -5.50 -8.23 -15.29
CA ALA A 194 -5.90 -9.08 -14.18
C ALA A 194 -7.41 -9.31 -14.28
N PHE A 195 -7.87 -10.53 -14.00
CA PHE A 195 -9.29 -10.83 -14.07
C PHE A 195 -10.08 -10.17 -12.92
N LEU A 196 -9.55 -10.21 -11.68
CA LEU A 196 -10.15 -9.56 -10.51
C LEU A 196 -9.30 -8.42 -9.94
N THR A 197 -8.05 -8.69 -9.58
CA THR A 197 -7.22 -7.74 -8.83
C THR A 197 -5.79 -7.74 -9.36
N GLY A 198 -5.29 -6.56 -9.73
CA GLY A 198 -3.90 -6.39 -10.18
C GLY A 198 -2.90 -6.36 -9.02
N LEU A 199 -3.20 -5.59 -7.97
CA LEU A 199 -2.42 -5.51 -6.74
C LEU A 199 -3.35 -5.64 -5.53
N TYR A 200 -3.08 -6.62 -4.68
CA TYR A 200 -3.81 -6.83 -3.42
C TYR A 200 -2.84 -6.75 -2.24
N VAL A 201 -3.10 -5.82 -1.32
CA VAL A 201 -2.36 -5.67 -0.07
C VAL A 201 -3.36 -5.89 1.07
N ASN A 202 -3.33 -7.08 1.69
CA ASN A 202 -4.28 -7.43 2.76
C ASN A 202 -4.06 -6.58 4.02
N SER A 203 -2.80 -6.46 4.44
CA SER A 203 -2.40 -5.66 5.58
C SER A 203 -0.98 -5.15 5.36
N ALA A 204 -0.75 -3.92 5.75
CA ALA A 204 0.57 -3.34 5.86
C ALA A 204 0.72 -2.71 7.23
N GLY A 205 1.92 -2.82 7.83
CA GLY A 205 2.21 -2.23 9.13
C GLY A 205 2.14 -0.70 9.08
N SER A 206 3.17 -0.07 8.52
CA SER A 206 3.26 1.39 8.46
C SER A 206 2.80 1.98 7.13
N SER A 207 3.02 1.29 6.01
CA SER A 207 2.70 1.80 4.67
C SER A 207 2.39 0.66 3.70
N GLY A 208 1.30 0.79 2.95
CA GLY A 208 0.90 -0.19 1.93
C GLY A 208 1.61 0.03 0.60
N VAL A 209 1.21 1.07 -0.14
CA VAL A 209 1.84 1.49 -1.40
C VAL A 209 2.36 2.91 -1.22
N VAL A 210 3.66 3.11 -1.47
CA VAL A 210 4.32 4.41 -1.31
C VAL A 210 4.96 4.81 -2.63
N VAL A 211 4.72 6.05 -3.03
CA VAL A 211 5.39 6.71 -4.16
C VAL A 211 6.12 7.93 -3.63
N HIS A 212 7.46 7.88 -3.60
CA HIS A 212 8.28 8.96 -3.04
C HIS A 212 8.50 10.12 -4.00
N GLN A 213 8.83 9.82 -5.26
CA GLN A 213 9.09 10.80 -6.31
C GLN A 213 8.56 10.25 -7.62
N ALA A 214 7.52 10.89 -8.15
CA ALA A 214 7.00 10.59 -9.46
C ALA A 214 6.44 11.87 -10.08
N ASN A 215 6.56 12.00 -11.40
CA ASN A 215 5.83 13.04 -12.14
C ASN A 215 4.32 12.80 -12.06
N VAL A 216 3.91 11.53 -11.97
CA VAL A 216 2.53 11.08 -11.79
C VAL A 216 2.54 9.92 -10.79
N GLY A 217 1.88 10.09 -9.64
CA GLY A 217 1.89 9.09 -8.56
C GLY A 217 0.87 7.96 -8.76
N PHE A 218 -0.42 8.30 -8.69
CA PHE A 218 -1.53 7.37 -8.87
C PHE A 218 -2.48 7.90 -9.93
N VAL A 219 -2.87 7.04 -10.87
CA VAL A 219 -3.89 7.35 -11.89
C VAL A 219 -4.91 6.24 -11.89
N ALA A 220 -6.18 6.62 -11.73
CA ALA A 220 -7.32 5.74 -11.97
C ALA A 220 -8.05 6.23 -13.21
N ALA A 221 -7.81 5.60 -14.36
CA ALA A 221 -8.55 5.86 -15.59
C ALA A 221 -9.62 4.79 -15.75
N THR A 222 -10.83 5.06 -15.27
CA THR A 222 -11.93 4.09 -15.26
C THR A 222 -13.11 4.57 -16.10
N ASN A 223 -13.68 3.70 -16.93
CA ASN A 223 -14.97 3.93 -17.60
C ASN A 223 -16.16 3.45 -16.74
N VAL A 224 -15.94 3.21 -15.44
CA VAL A 224 -16.93 2.65 -14.50
C VAL A 224 -17.03 3.51 -13.25
N ASN A 225 -18.04 3.23 -12.41
CA ASN A 225 -18.59 4.10 -11.37
C ASN A 225 -17.63 4.55 -10.24
N THR A 226 -16.41 4.00 -10.09
CA THR A 226 -15.52 4.36 -8.98
C THR A 226 -14.04 4.22 -9.36
N GLY A 227 -13.31 5.34 -9.32
CA GLY A 227 -11.86 5.37 -9.56
C GLY A 227 -11.03 5.04 -8.30
N ALA A 228 -11.42 5.57 -7.14
CA ALA A 228 -10.79 5.28 -5.85
C ALA A 228 -11.83 5.35 -4.71
N TRP A 229 -11.79 4.38 -3.79
CA TRP A 229 -12.55 4.42 -2.53
C TRP A 229 -11.56 4.32 -1.37
N LEU A 230 -11.54 5.36 -0.54
CA LEU A 230 -10.71 5.45 0.66
C LEU A 230 -11.62 5.44 1.90
N SER A 231 -11.29 4.61 2.88
CA SER A 231 -11.98 4.55 4.18
C SER A 231 -10.93 4.42 5.27
N THR A 232 -10.80 5.46 6.10
CA THR A 232 -9.79 5.55 7.16
C THR A 232 -10.43 6.13 8.42
N ASN A 233 -9.75 6.01 9.56
CA ASN A 233 -10.19 6.58 10.84
C ASN A 233 -9.63 7.99 11.10
N ASN A 234 -8.76 8.50 10.23
CA ASN A 234 -8.14 9.81 10.37
C ASN A 234 -8.20 10.54 9.01
N ASP A 235 -7.06 10.76 8.36
CA ASP A 235 -7.03 11.34 7.02
C ASP A 235 -7.16 10.27 5.95
N ALA A 236 -8.08 10.46 5.01
CA ALA A 236 -8.13 9.67 3.78
C ALA A 236 -7.24 10.29 2.69
N VAL A 237 -7.24 11.63 2.61
CA VAL A 237 -6.43 12.42 1.68
C VAL A 237 -5.78 13.56 2.47
N TYR A 238 -4.45 13.55 2.54
CA TYR A 238 -3.66 14.60 3.18
C TYR A 238 -2.68 15.19 2.18
N VAL A 239 -2.75 16.51 1.97
CA VAL A 239 -1.89 17.25 1.03
C VAL A 239 -1.15 18.34 1.80
N ALA A 240 0.11 18.10 2.14
CA ALA A 240 0.92 19.06 2.90
C ALA A 240 1.45 20.21 2.06
N HIS A 241 1.97 19.90 0.85
CA HIS A 241 2.73 20.83 0.02
C HIS A 241 2.39 20.64 -1.45
N ALA A 242 1.37 21.35 -1.90
CA ALA A 242 1.03 21.43 -3.32
C ALA A 242 1.78 22.59 -3.99
N GLY A 243 2.23 22.38 -5.22
CA GLY A 243 2.84 23.44 -6.03
C GLY A 243 1.79 24.44 -6.53
N ASN A 244 0.94 23.99 -7.46
CA ASN A 244 -0.15 24.81 -8.02
C ASN A 244 -1.48 24.49 -7.33
N ASP A 245 -1.90 23.23 -7.40
CA ASP A 245 -3.22 22.78 -6.94
C ASP A 245 -3.06 21.66 -5.91
N GLY A 246 -3.78 21.77 -4.79
CA GLY A 246 -3.81 20.72 -3.77
C GLY A 246 -4.79 19.60 -4.11
N ILE A 247 -6.05 19.98 -4.28
CA ILE A 247 -7.13 19.12 -4.78
C ILE A 247 -7.81 19.88 -5.90
N ASP A 248 -7.84 19.26 -7.08
CA ASP A 248 -8.46 19.83 -8.26
C ASP A 248 -9.51 18.86 -8.82
N VAL A 249 -10.69 19.38 -9.15
CA VAL A 249 -11.86 18.60 -9.57
C VAL A 249 -12.47 19.24 -10.81
N TYR A 250 -12.22 18.63 -11.97
CA TYR A 250 -12.76 19.08 -13.26
C TYR A 250 -13.97 18.24 -13.70
N ASP A 251 -14.90 18.88 -14.39
CA ASP A 251 -16.00 18.24 -15.13
C ASP A 251 -16.82 17.21 -14.33
N ALA A 252 -17.03 17.48 -13.04
CA ALA A 252 -17.91 16.66 -12.23
C ALA A 252 -19.36 16.75 -12.76
N ALA A 253 -19.89 15.66 -13.31
CA ALA A 253 -21.25 15.62 -13.87
C ALA A 253 -22.36 15.88 -12.84
N TYR A 254 -22.06 15.63 -11.55
CA TYR A 254 -22.97 15.88 -10.43
C TYR A 254 -22.27 16.73 -9.37
N ASN A 255 -21.83 16.13 -8.26
CA ASN A 255 -21.12 16.82 -7.19
C ASN A 255 -19.61 16.66 -7.41
N GLY A 256 -18.86 17.76 -7.37
CA GLY A 256 -17.40 17.71 -7.30
C GLY A 256 -16.93 17.21 -5.93
N ILE A 257 -17.39 17.88 -4.87
CA ILE A 257 -17.13 17.50 -3.48
C ILE A 257 -18.47 17.36 -2.77
N ASN A 258 -18.66 16.24 -2.07
CA ASN A 258 -19.83 15.97 -1.25
C ASN A 258 -19.37 15.58 0.15
N ALA A 259 -19.60 16.45 1.13
CA ALA A 259 -19.11 16.29 2.49
C ALA A 259 -20.28 16.25 3.48
N TYR A 260 -20.32 15.19 4.29
CA TYR A 260 -21.33 14.99 5.32
C TYR A 260 -20.65 14.94 6.68
N GLY A 261 -21.16 15.68 7.66
CA GLY A 261 -20.63 15.70 9.01
C GLY A 261 -21.45 16.58 9.94
N ALA A 262 -21.28 16.40 11.24
CA ALA A 262 -21.99 17.18 12.27
C ALA A 262 -21.29 18.52 12.60
N GLN A 263 -20.09 18.75 12.07
CA GLN A 263 -19.28 19.95 12.32
C GLN A 263 -19.14 20.77 11.03
N TYR A 264 -17.94 20.83 10.47
CA TYR A 264 -17.64 21.61 9.27
C TYR A 264 -17.47 20.69 8.05
N ALA A 265 -18.11 21.06 6.94
CA ALA A 265 -17.85 20.44 5.64
C ALA A 265 -16.50 20.89 5.05
N GLY A 266 -15.96 22.03 5.50
CA GLY A 266 -14.64 22.55 5.13
C GLY A 266 -14.22 23.70 6.05
N TYR A 267 -12.91 23.88 6.22
CA TYR A 267 -12.29 24.97 6.97
C TYR A 267 -11.21 25.63 6.12
N PHE A 268 -11.28 26.95 5.97
CA PHE A 268 -10.39 27.71 5.09
C PHE A 268 -9.84 28.92 5.83
N SER A 269 -8.53 28.95 6.10
CA SER A 269 -7.87 30.13 6.69
C SER A 269 -7.69 31.27 5.67
N GLY A 270 -7.78 30.97 4.37
CA GLY A 270 -7.64 31.93 3.28
C GLY A 270 -8.96 32.36 2.68
N ASN A 271 -8.91 33.33 1.77
CA ASN A 271 -10.09 33.77 1.03
C ASN A 271 -10.66 32.63 0.18
N ILE A 272 -11.99 32.53 0.19
CA ILE A 272 -12.73 31.64 -0.70
C ILE A 272 -13.22 32.48 -1.89
N ASN A 273 -12.79 32.11 -3.10
CA ASN A 273 -13.29 32.72 -4.33
C ASN A 273 -14.38 31.83 -4.95
N VAL A 274 -15.61 32.33 -5.03
CA VAL A 274 -16.74 31.66 -5.66
C VAL A 274 -17.17 32.48 -6.86
N THR A 275 -16.91 31.97 -8.08
CA THR A 275 -17.32 32.63 -9.33
C THR A 275 -18.77 32.33 -9.72
N GLY A 276 -19.32 31.21 -9.23
CA GLY A 276 -20.72 30.85 -9.35
C GLY A 276 -21.58 31.41 -8.21
N ASN A 277 -22.71 30.75 -7.94
CA ASN A 277 -23.61 31.13 -6.85
C ASN A 277 -23.37 30.29 -5.59
N CYS A 278 -23.47 30.92 -4.41
CA CYS A 278 -23.60 30.23 -3.13
C CYS A 278 -25.10 30.07 -2.82
N VAL A 279 -25.69 28.92 -3.16
CA VAL A 279 -27.14 28.70 -2.95
C VAL A 279 -27.38 28.14 -1.55
N GLY A 280 -28.27 28.78 -0.79
CA GLY A 280 -28.61 28.35 0.57
C GLY A 280 -27.59 28.73 1.65
N CYS A 281 -26.59 29.53 1.30
CA CYS A 281 -25.54 29.95 2.24
C CYS A 281 -26.07 31.02 3.20
N LEU A 282 -25.84 30.81 4.49
CA LEU A 282 -26.01 31.82 5.53
C LEU A 282 -24.70 32.61 5.64
N GLN A 283 -24.76 33.93 5.53
CA GLN A 283 -23.62 34.78 5.81
C GLN A 283 -23.69 35.24 7.27
N ALA A 284 -22.68 34.85 8.03
CA ALA A 284 -22.60 35.15 9.46
C ALA A 284 -21.20 35.63 9.84
N ASN A 285 -21.15 36.41 10.92
CA ASN A 285 -19.91 36.86 11.57
C ASN A 285 -19.94 36.51 13.05
N PHE A 286 -18.77 36.42 13.66
CA PHE A 286 -18.66 36.36 15.11
C PHE A 286 -18.63 37.76 15.73
N ALA A 287 -19.19 37.87 16.92
CA ALA A 287 -19.21 39.10 17.70
C ALA A 287 -19.09 38.78 19.20
N VAL A 288 -18.98 39.81 20.04
CA VAL A 288 -19.09 39.72 21.50
C VAL A 288 -20.28 40.54 21.97
N ASN A 289 -21.04 39.98 22.91
CA ASN A 289 -22.12 40.71 23.58
C ASN A 289 -21.53 41.81 24.48
N ALA A 290 -21.59 43.06 24.03
CA ALA A 290 -21.13 44.22 24.78
C ALA A 290 -22.26 44.90 25.59
N GLY A 291 -23.44 44.29 25.61
CA GLY A 291 -24.61 44.81 26.32
C GLY A 291 -24.58 44.51 27.82
N ASP A 292 -25.64 44.92 28.50
CA ASP A 292 -25.89 44.66 29.92
C ASP A 292 -26.86 43.48 30.14
N ARG A 293 -27.25 42.80 29.07
CA ARG A 293 -28.24 41.71 29.08
C ARG A 293 -27.83 40.55 28.18
N PRO A 294 -28.34 39.33 28.45
CA PRO A 294 -28.12 38.19 27.57
C PRO A 294 -28.71 38.44 26.18
N LEU A 295 -27.99 38.05 25.14
CA LEU A 295 -28.48 37.98 23.77
C LEU A 295 -29.07 36.61 23.50
N GLN A 296 -30.33 36.58 23.05
CA GLN A 296 -31.05 35.35 22.75
C GLN A 296 -31.04 35.07 21.25
N PRO A 297 -31.09 33.80 20.81
CA PRO A 297 -31.40 33.48 19.43
C PRO A 297 -32.66 34.22 18.95
N GLY A 298 -32.53 34.86 17.79
CA GLY A 298 -33.55 35.70 17.17
C GLY A 298 -33.56 37.17 17.61
N ASP A 299 -32.66 37.59 18.50
CA ASP A 299 -32.50 39.01 18.83
C ASP A 299 -31.82 39.77 17.69
N VAL A 300 -32.33 40.96 17.38
CA VAL A 300 -31.73 41.92 16.45
C VAL A 300 -30.67 42.73 17.16
N VAL A 301 -29.51 42.87 16.53
CA VAL A 301 -28.36 43.55 17.12
C VAL A 301 -27.81 44.69 16.25
N SER A 302 -27.14 45.61 16.94
CA SER A 302 -26.42 46.75 16.37
C SER A 302 -24.95 46.67 16.78
N ILE A 303 -24.05 47.11 15.89
CA ILE A 303 -22.63 47.24 16.22
C ILE A 303 -22.41 48.54 17.00
N GLN A 304 -21.67 48.47 18.11
CA GLN A 304 -21.12 49.64 18.80
C GLN A 304 -19.72 49.98 18.30
N THR A 305 -18.85 48.97 18.19
CA THR A 305 -17.47 49.12 17.74
C THR A 305 -16.94 47.81 17.16
N VAL A 306 -15.80 47.87 16.50
CA VAL A 306 -15.06 46.71 15.99
C VAL A 306 -13.70 46.69 16.66
N THR A 307 -13.36 45.60 17.33
CA THR A 307 -12.12 45.45 18.10
C THR A 307 -11.21 44.43 17.42
N PRO A 308 -9.89 44.68 17.31
CA PRO A 308 -8.96 43.66 16.83
C PRO A 308 -8.89 42.47 17.80
N THR A 309 -8.64 41.28 17.27
CA THR A 309 -8.39 40.07 18.07
C THR A 309 -7.17 39.32 17.55
N ASP A 310 -6.68 38.39 18.36
CA ASP A 310 -5.67 37.42 17.99
C ASP A 310 -6.27 36.09 17.52
N PHE A 311 -7.57 36.03 17.18
CA PHE A 311 -8.23 34.80 16.77
C PHE A 311 -7.92 34.45 15.32
N ASP A 312 -7.71 33.16 15.06
CA ASP A 312 -7.50 32.65 13.71
C ASP A 312 -8.77 32.73 12.87
N THR A 313 -9.95 32.76 13.51
CA THR A 313 -11.26 32.93 12.85
C THR A 313 -11.56 34.35 12.38
N GLY A 314 -10.71 35.33 12.68
CA GLY A 314 -10.85 36.68 12.16
C GLY A 314 -10.06 37.72 12.96
N PRO A 315 -9.37 38.67 12.28
CA PRO A 315 -8.56 39.67 12.95
C PRO A 315 -9.39 40.73 13.69
N THR A 316 -10.71 40.74 13.52
CA THR A 316 -11.61 41.69 14.15
C THR A 316 -12.87 41.00 14.67
N LEU A 317 -13.43 41.58 15.71
CA LEU A 317 -14.65 41.12 16.36
C LEU A 317 -15.58 42.31 16.58
N TRP A 318 -16.85 42.12 16.25
CA TRP A 318 -17.85 43.16 16.47
C TRP A 318 -18.28 43.16 17.94
N GLN A 319 -18.35 44.34 18.55
CA GLN A 319 -19.03 44.52 19.82
C GLN A 319 -20.48 44.87 19.53
N VAL A 320 -21.38 43.96 19.89
CA VAL A 320 -22.81 44.07 19.55
C VAL A 320 -23.68 44.20 20.79
N VAL A 321 -24.79 44.91 20.64
CA VAL A 321 -25.81 45.07 21.66
C VAL A 321 -27.20 44.88 21.06
N GLN A 322 -28.20 44.62 21.89
CA GLN A 322 -29.60 44.59 21.46
C GLN A 322 -29.98 45.92 20.82
N THR A 323 -30.50 45.86 19.59
CA THR A 323 -30.95 47.05 18.87
C THR A 323 -32.12 47.71 19.59
N GLN A 324 -32.10 49.04 19.64
CA GLN A 324 -33.24 49.87 20.04
C GLN A 324 -33.95 50.44 18.81
N SER A 325 -35.20 50.87 18.97
CA SER A 325 -35.99 51.47 17.89
C SER A 325 -35.23 52.63 17.22
N GLY A 326 -35.09 52.56 15.89
CA GLY A 326 -34.40 53.57 15.08
C GLY A 326 -32.88 53.43 14.98
N GLN A 327 -32.26 52.48 15.68
CA GLN A 327 -30.82 52.20 15.54
C GLN A 327 -30.52 51.33 14.31
N ALA A 328 -29.34 51.52 13.73
CA ALA A 328 -28.88 50.71 12.59
C ALA A 328 -28.79 49.23 12.97
N VAL A 329 -29.29 48.36 12.10
CA VAL A 329 -29.32 46.91 12.30
C VAL A 329 -28.13 46.30 11.57
N VAL A 330 -27.39 45.40 12.23
CA VAL A 330 -26.32 44.64 11.57
C VAL A 330 -26.73 43.20 11.25
N GLY A 331 -27.65 42.63 12.03
CA GLY A 331 -28.07 41.25 11.83
C GLY A 331 -28.85 40.70 13.02
N VAL A 332 -28.96 39.38 13.04
CA VAL A 332 -29.74 38.62 14.02
C VAL A 332 -28.84 37.59 14.70
N VAL A 333 -28.98 37.45 16.02
CA VAL A 333 -28.28 36.44 16.81
C VAL A 333 -28.78 35.06 16.42
N ALA A 334 -27.87 34.21 15.93
CA ALA A 334 -28.16 32.79 15.68
C ALA A 334 -27.99 31.94 16.94
N GLY A 335 -26.99 32.27 17.76
CA GLY A 335 -26.65 31.57 19.00
C GLY A 335 -25.36 32.12 19.59
N ARG A 336 -24.91 31.51 20.69
CA ARG A 336 -23.60 31.82 21.28
C ARG A 336 -22.46 31.22 20.47
N ALA A 337 -21.26 31.69 20.70
CA ALA A 337 -20.03 31.09 20.18
C ALA A 337 -19.08 30.80 21.35
N GLU A 338 -18.27 29.77 21.19
CA GLU A 338 -17.27 29.37 22.18
C GLU A 338 -15.87 29.55 21.59
N LEU A 339 -14.98 30.15 22.38
CA LEU A 339 -13.56 30.20 22.03
C LEU A 339 -12.91 28.86 22.36
N VAL A 340 -12.49 28.14 21.32
CA VAL A 340 -11.79 26.87 21.41
C VAL A 340 -10.32 27.11 21.06
N THR A 341 -9.42 26.49 21.80
CA THR A 341 -8.00 26.44 21.49
C THR A 341 -7.66 25.06 20.94
N ASP A 342 -7.13 25.03 19.72
CA ASP A 342 -6.60 23.82 19.10
C ASP A 342 -5.12 23.69 19.44
N GLU A 343 -4.66 22.47 19.72
CA GLU A 343 -3.23 22.21 19.94
C GLU A 343 -2.49 21.99 18.63
N ASP A 344 -3.19 21.51 17.59
CA ASP A 344 -2.65 21.29 16.25
C ASP A 344 -2.99 22.48 15.33
N HIS A 345 -2.11 23.47 15.31
CA HIS A 345 -2.22 24.65 14.44
C HIS A 345 -0.90 24.96 13.74
N ARG A 346 -0.93 25.80 12.70
CA ARG A 346 0.31 26.22 12.03
C ARG A 346 1.18 27.02 12.98
N PRO A 347 2.53 27.00 12.85
CA PRO A 347 3.41 27.81 13.70
C PRO A 347 3.13 29.33 13.65
N THR A 348 2.43 29.81 12.63
CA THR A 348 2.04 31.21 12.45
C THR A 348 0.65 31.55 13.01
N GLU A 349 -0.10 30.56 13.46
CA GLU A 349 -1.45 30.69 14.02
C GLU A 349 -1.40 30.62 15.56
N THR A 350 -2.46 31.08 16.21
CA THR A 350 -2.55 31.06 17.68
C THR A 350 -3.25 29.82 18.23
N GLY A 351 -3.93 29.06 17.36
CA GLY A 351 -4.80 27.95 17.71
C GLY A 351 -6.17 28.40 18.21
N LYS A 352 -6.44 29.71 18.33
CA LYS A 352 -7.68 30.25 18.91
C LYS A 352 -8.75 30.45 17.85
N ARG A 353 -9.87 29.73 17.96
CA ARG A 353 -11.00 29.83 17.04
C ARG A 353 -12.34 29.92 17.74
N LEU A 354 -13.27 30.68 17.16
CA LEU A 354 -14.66 30.70 17.60
C LEU A 354 -15.48 29.60 16.90
N VAL A 355 -16.23 28.83 17.67
CA VAL A 355 -17.09 27.76 17.17
C VAL A 355 -18.54 28.05 17.57
N PRO A 356 -19.51 28.03 16.64
CA PRO A 356 -20.91 28.25 16.97
C PRO A 356 -21.45 27.21 17.96
N ARG A 357 -22.38 27.65 18.83
CA ARG A 357 -23.08 26.84 19.83
C ARG A 357 -24.53 27.28 19.93
N GLU A 358 -25.39 26.34 20.30
CA GLU A 358 -26.79 26.64 20.62
C GLU A 358 -26.92 27.41 21.94
N GLY A 359 -27.88 28.34 21.98
CA GLY A 359 -28.31 29.02 23.20
C GLY A 359 -27.95 30.51 23.27
N ALA A 360 -28.31 31.12 24.41
CA ALA A 360 -28.06 32.52 24.70
C ALA A 360 -26.60 32.80 25.03
N ALA A 361 -26.18 34.06 24.84
CA ALA A 361 -24.87 34.55 25.23
C ALA A 361 -25.01 35.66 26.28
N GLU A 362 -24.39 35.45 27.44
CA GLU A 362 -24.32 36.43 28.51
C GLU A 362 -23.45 37.64 28.12
N PRO A 363 -23.56 38.78 28.83
CA PRO A 363 -22.63 39.90 28.65
C PRO A 363 -21.16 39.46 28.70
N GLY A 364 -20.39 39.82 27.68
CA GLY A 364 -18.98 39.44 27.51
C GLY A 364 -18.76 38.12 26.77
N GLU A 365 -19.79 37.31 26.52
CA GLU A 365 -19.68 36.08 25.73
C GLU A 365 -19.74 36.33 24.23
N TYR A 366 -19.22 35.38 23.45
CA TYR A 366 -19.22 35.45 21.99
C TYR A 366 -20.55 34.99 21.41
N VAL A 367 -20.89 35.54 20.24
CA VAL A 367 -22.14 35.25 19.52
C VAL A 367 -21.88 35.06 18.03
N THR A 368 -22.74 34.29 17.38
CA THR A 368 -22.82 34.22 15.92
C THR A 368 -23.96 35.10 15.43
N ILE A 369 -23.67 36.05 14.55
CA ILE A 369 -24.62 37.00 13.98
C ILE A 369 -24.81 36.69 12.49
N VAL A 370 -26.03 36.36 12.09
CA VAL A 370 -26.42 36.24 10.68
C VAL A 370 -26.77 37.63 10.16
N TYR A 371 -26.06 38.09 9.15
CA TYR A 371 -26.29 39.38 8.49
C TYR A 371 -26.84 39.23 7.07
N SER A 372 -26.85 38.01 6.51
CA SER A 372 -27.56 37.72 5.28
C SER A 372 -28.06 36.27 5.25
N GLY A 373 -29.35 36.09 4.96
CA GLY A 373 -30.00 34.78 4.82
C GLY A 373 -31.22 34.57 5.73
N PRO A 374 -31.90 33.42 5.65
CA PRO A 374 -33.10 33.13 6.43
C PRO A 374 -32.78 32.91 7.92
N MET A 375 -33.47 33.61 8.81
CA MET A 375 -33.34 33.45 10.26
C MET A 375 -34.68 33.63 10.98
N GLN A 376 -34.90 32.93 12.09
CA GLN A 376 -36.03 33.20 12.99
C GLN A 376 -35.72 34.43 13.85
N VAL A 377 -36.66 35.37 13.90
CA VAL A 377 -36.49 36.65 14.60
C VAL A 377 -37.61 36.87 15.61
N ARG A 378 -37.27 37.42 16.77
CA ARG A 378 -38.20 37.69 17.87
C ARG A 378 -39.06 38.92 17.62
N ILE A 379 -40.36 38.77 17.81
CA ILE A 379 -41.35 39.81 17.52
C ILE A 379 -41.64 40.65 18.77
N ALA A 380 -41.82 41.96 18.58
CA ALA A 380 -42.22 42.88 19.65
C ALA A 380 -43.59 42.48 20.24
N PRO A 381 -43.78 42.60 21.57
CA PRO A 381 -45.07 42.28 22.18
C PRO A 381 -46.20 43.11 21.57
N GLY A 382 -47.33 42.48 21.26
CA GLY A 382 -48.50 43.15 20.68
C GLY A 382 -48.50 43.23 19.15
N GLU A 383 -47.40 42.88 18.49
CA GLU A 383 -47.34 42.76 17.03
C GLU A 383 -47.82 41.36 16.60
N SER A 384 -49.02 41.29 16.02
CA SER A 384 -49.60 40.03 15.52
C SER A 384 -49.87 40.03 14.02
N ALA A 385 -49.64 41.16 13.34
CA ALA A 385 -49.98 41.37 11.93
C ALA A 385 -48.73 41.32 11.03
N ILE A 386 -47.88 40.29 11.20
CA ILE A 386 -46.76 40.04 10.28
C ILE A 386 -47.14 38.89 9.37
N ALA A 387 -47.20 39.17 8.07
CA ALA A 387 -47.44 38.20 7.01
C ALA A 387 -46.22 38.07 6.09
N ALA A 388 -46.17 37.01 5.29
CA ALA A 388 -45.16 36.86 4.23
C ALA A 388 -45.10 38.13 3.35
N GLY A 389 -43.89 38.61 3.07
CA GLY A 389 -43.64 39.85 2.32
C GLY A 389 -43.62 41.12 3.18
N THR A 390 -43.93 41.04 4.48
CA THR A 390 -43.90 42.20 5.38
C THR A 390 -42.45 42.65 5.61
N ARG A 391 -42.16 43.93 5.36
CA ARG A 391 -40.87 44.55 5.66
C ARG A 391 -40.77 44.79 7.16
N LEU A 392 -39.63 44.45 7.75
CA LEU A 392 -39.42 44.52 9.19
C LEU A 392 -38.30 45.51 9.54
N THR A 393 -38.48 46.21 10.66
CA THR A 393 -37.48 47.07 11.29
C THR A 393 -37.31 46.69 12.76
N ALA A 394 -36.24 47.17 13.38
CA ALA A 394 -35.99 46.93 14.79
C ALA A 394 -36.99 47.68 15.68
N ALA A 395 -37.45 46.97 16.71
CA ALA A 395 -38.18 47.48 17.84
C ALA A 395 -37.28 47.49 19.09
N ALA A 396 -37.80 48.00 20.20
CA ALA A 396 -37.06 47.97 21.47
C ALA A 396 -36.75 46.55 21.94
N GLY A 397 -35.60 46.37 22.61
CA GLY A 397 -35.20 45.11 23.23
C GLY A 397 -34.80 44.01 22.25
N GLY A 398 -34.19 44.37 21.11
CA GLY A 398 -33.70 43.41 20.13
C GLY A 398 -34.79 42.67 19.38
N ARG A 399 -35.99 43.24 19.27
CA ARG A 399 -37.14 42.61 18.59
C ARG A 399 -37.43 43.27 17.26
N VAL A 400 -38.38 42.73 16.50
CA VAL A 400 -38.87 43.32 15.25
C VAL A 400 -40.32 43.76 15.34
N ARG A 401 -40.65 44.74 14.49
CA ARG A 401 -42.01 45.17 14.18
C ARG A 401 -42.16 45.42 12.67
N PRO A 402 -43.39 45.45 12.14
CA PRO A 402 -43.63 45.92 10.78
C PRO A 402 -43.03 47.32 10.56
N LEU A 403 -42.43 47.51 9.39
CA LEU A 403 -42.02 48.82 8.91
C LEU A 403 -43.29 49.64 8.63
N GLY A 404 -43.46 50.73 9.37
CA GLY A 404 -44.63 51.60 9.30
C GLY A 404 -44.71 52.42 8.01
N THR A 405 -45.86 53.06 7.81
CA THR A 405 -46.06 54.07 6.76
C THR A 405 -46.41 55.43 7.38
N ILE A 406 -45.86 56.47 6.79
CA ILE A 406 -46.13 57.87 7.10
C ILE A 406 -47.09 58.40 6.04
N LYS A 407 -48.26 58.88 6.48
CA LYS A 407 -49.20 59.60 5.61
C LYS A 407 -48.73 61.03 5.41
N VAL A 408 -48.53 61.41 4.16
CA VAL A 408 -48.11 62.76 3.77
C VAL A 408 -49.20 63.40 2.93
N GLN A 409 -49.61 64.62 3.28
CA GLN A 409 -50.55 65.39 2.48
C GLN A 409 -49.85 65.89 1.22
N LEU A 410 -50.42 65.60 0.05
CA LEU A 410 -49.93 66.09 -1.23
C LEU A 410 -50.38 67.54 -1.45
N ALA A 411 -49.53 68.33 -2.13
CA ALA A 411 -49.80 69.74 -2.39
C ALA A 411 -51.06 69.94 -3.26
N GLY A 412 -51.76 71.05 -3.04
CA GLY A 412 -52.90 71.48 -3.86
C GLY A 412 -54.14 70.59 -3.75
N ASP A 413 -54.43 70.06 -2.56
CA ASP A 413 -55.56 69.17 -2.26
C ASP A 413 -55.55 67.84 -3.06
N ALA A 414 -54.39 67.42 -3.57
CA ALA A 414 -54.23 66.18 -4.35
C ALA A 414 -54.34 64.88 -3.52
N GLY A 415 -54.81 64.95 -2.27
CA GLY A 415 -54.98 63.81 -1.36
C GLY A 415 -53.77 63.51 -0.50
N THR A 416 -53.67 62.27 -0.01
CA THR A 416 -52.56 61.78 0.84
C THR A 416 -51.80 60.66 0.15
N ALA A 417 -50.48 60.60 0.32
CA ALA A 417 -49.64 59.47 -0.06
C ALA A 417 -49.09 58.76 1.19
N ASP A 418 -48.97 57.43 1.12
CA ASP A 418 -48.27 56.63 2.11
C ASP A 418 -46.80 56.51 1.70
N LEU A 419 -45.90 57.07 2.50
CA LEU A 419 -44.47 56.84 2.38
C LEU A 419 -44.01 55.82 3.42
N PRO A 420 -43.07 54.93 3.11
CA PRO A 420 -42.48 54.08 4.15
C PRO A 420 -41.79 54.96 5.20
N GLU A 421 -41.88 54.56 6.47
CA GLU A 421 -41.13 55.23 7.53
C GLU A 421 -39.63 55.16 7.23
N ASN A 422 -38.89 56.21 7.60
CA ASN A 422 -37.44 56.24 7.46
C ASN A 422 -36.77 55.55 8.65
N ALA A 423 -36.94 54.23 8.75
CA ALA A 423 -36.32 53.40 9.78
C ALA A 423 -35.36 52.37 9.17
N PRO A 424 -34.27 51.98 9.87
CA PRO A 424 -33.34 50.97 9.40
C PRO A 424 -34.04 49.66 9.06
N PHE A 425 -33.73 49.10 7.90
CA PHE A 425 -34.40 47.92 7.40
C PHE A 425 -33.62 46.67 7.82
N LEU A 426 -34.30 45.67 8.42
CA LEU A 426 -33.67 44.38 8.74
C LEU A 426 -33.81 43.40 7.57
N GLY A 427 -35.00 43.30 7.00
CA GLY A 427 -35.34 42.23 6.07
C GLY A 427 -36.84 42.05 5.84
N VAL A 428 -37.20 40.97 5.15
CA VAL A 428 -38.58 40.65 4.76
C VAL A 428 -39.02 39.35 5.43
N ALA A 429 -40.21 39.35 6.03
CA ALA A 429 -40.84 38.14 6.55
C ALA A 429 -41.09 37.13 5.42
N LEU A 430 -40.64 35.89 5.60
CA LEU A 430 -40.84 34.78 4.68
C LEU A 430 -42.16 34.06 4.90
N GLU A 431 -42.71 34.18 6.10
CA GLU A 431 -43.99 33.58 6.50
C GLU A 431 -44.73 34.46 7.53
N ALA A 432 -45.92 34.02 7.93
CA ALA A 432 -46.66 34.68 9.00
C ALA A 432 -46.02 34.41 10.37
N ALA A 433 -46.11 35.40 11.27
CA ALA A 433 -45.65 35.25 12.64
C ALA A 433 -46.34 34.09 13.37
N LYS A 434 -45.55 33.32 14.12
CA LYS A 434 -46.03 32.21 14.95
C LYS A 434 -45.24 32.12 16.24
N ASP A 435 -45.94 31.97 17.36
CA ASP A 435 -45.35 31.76 18.70
C ASP A 435 -44.31 32.84 19.11
N GLY A 436 -44.52 34.08 18.67
CA GLY A 436 -43.63 35.22 18.95
C GLY A 436 -42.36 35.27 18.10
N LEU A 437 -42.25 34.42 17.09
CA LEU A 437 -41.17 34.35 16.12
C LEU A 437 -41.69 34.51 14.68
N VAL A 438 -40.81 34.94 13.77
CA VAL A 438 -41.06 34.95 12.33
C VAL A 438 -39.78 34.62 11.57
N TRP A 439 -39.87 33.82 10.51
CA TRP A 439 -38.74 33.66 9.60
C TRP A 439 -38.59 34.90 8.73
N VAL A 440 -37.37 35.44 8.68
CA VAL A 440 -37.02 36.65 7.95
C VAL A 440 -35.86 36.35 7.04
N LEU A 441 -35.93 36.80 5.78
CA LEU A 441 -34.75 36.95 4.95
C LEU A 441 -34.01 38.19 5.44
N VAL A 442 -33.02 37.97 6.30
CA VAL A 442 -32.16 39.01 6.86
C VAL A 442 -31.31 39.57 5.73
N ASN A 443 -31.37 40.89 5.54
CA ASN A 443 -30.56 41.63 4.59
C ASN A 443 -30.62 43.11 5.02
N PRO A 444 -29.89 43.48 6.10
CA PRO A 444 -29.97 44.81 6.65
C PRO A 444 -29.44 45.84 5.64
N GLN A 445 -30.15 46.97 5.51
CA GLN A 445 -29.80 48.08 4.61
C GLN A 445 -29.88 49.43 5.31
#